data_AF-A0A8J5VXN0-F1
#
_entry.id   AF-A0A8J5VXN0-F1
#
_cell.length_a   1.000
_cell.length_b   1.000
_cell.length_c   1.000
_cell.angle_alpha   90.00
_cell.angle_beta   90.00
_cell.angle_gamma   90.00
#
_symmetry.space_group_name_H-M   'P 1'
#
loop_
_entity.id
_entity.type
_entity.pdbx_description
1 polymer ?
#
loop_
_entity_poly.entity_id
_entity_poly.type
_entity_poly.pdbx_seq_one_letter_code
_entity_poly.pdbx_strand_id
1 'polypeptide(L)'
;MALNMKTLTQALAKASAVIEKTVTTTVQEVTGPRPLQDYELLDQAGSGGPGLAWRIYTARPREGAPSTPYPVVSVWVLDKRALSEARNRAGLSKAAEDAFLDLVRADATRLVRLRHPGVLHVVQALDETKAAMAMATEPVFASVANTLGCLDNVGKVPKELKGMEMGLLEIKH
;
A
#
# COMPACT_ATOMS: atom_id res chain seq x y z
N MET A 1 44.23 19.09 28.08
CA MET A 1 42.79 19.14 27.71
C MET A 1 42.34 17.72 27.46
N ALA A 2 41.48 17.14 28.32
CA ALA A 2 41.00 15.78 28.16
C ALA A 2 39.90 15.75 27.09
N LEU A 3 40.07 14.92 26.06
CA LEU A 3 39.02 14.64 25.08
C LEU A 3 37.81 14.03 25.80
N ASN A 4 36.66 14.70 25.69
CA ASN A 4 35.42 14.23 26.29
C ASN A 4 34.85 13.06 25.45
N MET A 5 35.21 11.83 25.82
CA MET A 5 34.82 10.61 25.12
C MET A 5 33.30 10.44 24.94
N LYS A 6 32.49 11.02 25.83
CA LYS A 6 31.01 10.96 25.74
C LYS A 6 30.46 11.71 24.53
N THR A 7 31.14 12.78 24.12
CA THR A 7 30.74 13.59 22.95
C THR A 7 31.09 12.89 21.64
N LEU A 8 32.19 12.14 21.62
CA LEU A 8 32.66 11.41 20.44
C LEU A 8 31.80 10.17 20.15
N THR A 9 31.40 9.42 21.17
CA THR A 9 30.47 8.28 21.01
C THR A 9 29.09 8.73 20.54
N GLN A 10 28.58 9.85 21.06
CA GLN A 10 27.31 10.42 20.60
C GLN A 10 27.37 10.88 19.14
N ALA A 11 28.49 11.48 18.71
CA ALA A 11 28.69 11.89 17.33
C ALA A 11 28.73 10.69 16.37
N LEU A 12 29.44 9.61 16.74
CA LEU A 12 29.51 8.38 15.96
C LEU A 12 28.13 7.69 15.82
N ALA A 13 27.38 7.60 16.92
CA ALA A 13 26.03 7.03 16.91
C ALA A 13 25.07 7.83 16.00
N LYS A 14 25.15 9.17 16.04
CA LYS A 14 24.39 10.03 15.13
C LYS A 14 24.79 9.82 13.67
N ALA A 15 26.09 9.67 13.39
CA ALA A 15 26.58 9.40 12.04
C ALA A 15 26.07 8.05 11.52
N SER A 16 26.12 6.98 12.33
CA SER A 16 25.58 5.66 11.97
C SER A 16 24.09 5.73 11.65
N ALA A 17 23.30 6.39 12.50
CA ALA A 17 21.86 6.54 12.27
C ALA A 17 21.54 7.33 10.99
N VAL A 18 22.34 8.36 10.66
CA VAL A 18 22.19 9.12 9.41
C VAL A 18 22.56 8.26 8.20
N ILE A 19 23.63 7.46 8.29
CA ILE A 19 24.05 6.55 7.23
C ILE A 19 22.99 5.48 7.01
N GLU A 20 22.52 4.80 8.07
CA GLU A 20 21.46 3.80 8.00
C GLU A 20 20.17 4.37 7.40
N LYS A 21 19.77 5.58 7.82
CA LYS A 21 18.61 6.28 7.24
C LYS A 21 18.81 6.58 5.75
N THR A 22 20.01 7.00 5.36
CA THR A 22 20.33 7.31 3.96
C THR A 22 20.32 6.04 3.11
N VAL A 23 20.94 4.95 3.59
CA VAL A 23 20.98 3.64 2.92
C VAL A 23 19.58 3.04 2.78
N THR A 24 18.76 3.10 3.84
CA THR A 24 17.36 2.62 3.75
C THR A 24 16.55 3.44 2.76
N THR A 25 16.73 4.76 2.74
CA THR A 25 16.02 5.65 1.79
C THR A 25 16.44 5.39 0.34
N THR A 26 17.74 5.21 0.05
CA THR A 26 18.22 4.96 -1.33
C THR A 26 17.80 3.59 -1.85
N VAL A 27 17.84 2.55 -0.99
CA VAL A 27 17.33 1.21 -1.36
C VAL A 27 15.85 1.31 -1.70
N GLN A 28 15.05 1.96 -0.86
CA GLN A 28 13.61 2.10 -1.05
C GLN A 28 13.22 2.92 -2.29
N GLU A 29 14.03 3.90 -2.70
CA GLU A 29 13.84 4.59 -3.99
C GLU A 29 14.03 3.68 -5.21
N VAL A 30 14.88 2.65 -5.10
CA VAL A 30 15.18 1.69 -6.19
C VAL A 30 14.23 0.48 -6.15
N THR A 31 13.87 0.00 -4.96
CA THR A 31 13.08 -1.23 -4.75
C THR A 31 11.59 -0.97 -4.49
N GLY A 32 11.18 0.29 -4.35
CA GLY A 32 9.79 0.68 -4.09
C GLY A 32 9.41 0.65 -2.59
N PRO A 33 8.14 0.89 -2.24
CA PRO A 33 7.68 0.84 -0.85
C PRO A 33 7.93 -0.51 -0.17
N ARG A 34 8.09 -0.52 1.16
CA ARG A 34 8.38 -1.72 1.97
C ARG A 34 7.43 -2.90 1.70
N PRO A 35 6.10 -2.72 1.58
CA PRO A 35 5.22 -3.85 1.24
C PRO A 35 5.52 -4.50 -0.12
N LEU A 36 6.12 -3.78 -1.07
CA LEU A 36 6.57 -4.37 -2.34
C LEU A 36 7.91 -5.12 -2.20
N GLN A 37 8.66 -4.84 -1.15
CA GLN A 37 9.93 -5.51 -0.83
C GLN A 37 9.69 -6.74 0.03
N ASP A 38 8.76 -6.67 0.99
CA ASP A 38 8.51 -7.72 1.98
C ASP A 38 7.59 -8.83 1.44
N TYR A 39 6.80 -8.53 0.39
CA TYR A 39 5.86 -9.48 -0.17
C TYR A 39 6.14 -9.76 -1.66
N GLU A 40 5.91 -11.00 -2.05
CA GLU A 40 5.87 -11.43 -3.44
C GLU A 40 4.44 -11.29 -3.96
N LEU A 41 4.24 -10.37 -4.91
CA LEU A 41 2.94 -10.16 -5.55
C LEU A 41 2.60 -11.33 -6.48
N LEU A 42 1.39 -11.84 -6.36
CA LEU A 42 0.80 -12.87 -7.21
C LEU A 42 -0.20 -12.20 -8.17
N ASP A 43 -1.40 -12.76 -8.30
CA ASP A 43 -2.46 -12.22 -9.15
C ASP A 43 -3.10 -10.96 -8.53
N GLN A 44 -3.56 -10.06 -9.41
CA GLN A 44 -4.34 -8.90 -9.00
C GLN A 44 -5.74 -9.36 -8.59
N ALA A 45 -6.07 -9.32 -7.31
CA ALA A 45 -7.40 -9.64 -6.79
C ALA A 45 -8.47 -8.61 -7.17
N GLY A 46 -8.05 -7.34 -7.40
CA GLY A 46 -8.97 -6.30 -7.85
C GLY A 46 -8.41 -4.90 -7.76
N SER A 47 -9.31 -3.94 -7.62
CA SER A 47 -9.03 -2.53 -7.39
C SER A 47 -9.98 -1.97 -6.34
N GLY A 48 -9.59 -0.91 -5.64
CA GLY A 48 -10.41 -0.38 -4.56
C GLY A 48 -10.04 1.02 -4.08
N GLY A 49 -10.70 1.42 -3.00
CA GLY A 49 -10.63 2.76 -2.43
C GLY A 49 -11.18 3.85 -3.36
N PRO A 50 -10.98 5.14 -2.99
CA PRO A 50 -11.52 6.26 -3.73
C PRO A 50 -11.08 6.24 -5.21
N GLY A 51 -12.05 6.28 -6.12
CA GLY A 51 -11.82 6.25 -7.57
C GLY A 51 -11.16 4.96 -8.09
N LEU A 52 -11.23 3.86 -7.33
CA LEU A 52 -10.53 2.59 -7.64
C LEU A 52 -9.02 2.76 -7.85
N ALA A 53 -8.42 3.79 -7.23
CA ALA A 53 -7.03 4.16 -7.43
C ALA A 53 -6.04 3.09 -6.93
N TRP A 54 -6.46 2.26 -5.96
CA TRP A 54 -5.65 1.17 -5.48
C TRP A 54 -5.79 -0.05 -6.37
N ARG A 55 -4.68 -0.67 -6.73
CA ARG A 55 -4.62 -2.05 -7.21
C ARG A 55 -4.39 -2.97 -6.02
N ILE A 56 -5.18 -4.02 -5.93
CA ILE A 56 -5.13 -4.99 -4.83
C ILE A 56 -4.56 -6.28 -5.40
N TYR A 57 -3.42 -6.70 -4.88
CA TYR A 57 -2.76 -7.94 -5.27
C TYR A 57 -2.82 -8.94 -4.13
N THR A 58 -3.08 -10.20 -4.45
CA THR A 58 -2.80 -11.29 -3.53
C THR A 58 -1.28 -11.43 -3.44
N ALA A 59 -0.73 -11.64 -2.25
CA ALA A 59 0.72 -11.73 -2.08
C ALA A 59 1.12 -12.71 -0.97
N ARG A 60 2.35 -13.20 -1.02
CA ARG A 60 2.94 -14.06 0.01
C ARG A 60 4.15 -13.39 0.67
N PRO A 61 4.35 -13.56 1.99
CA PRO A 61 5.52 -13.01 2.66
C PRO A 61 6.80 -13.64 2.11
N ARG A 62 7.82 -12.82 1.84
CA ARG A 62 9.16 -13.28 1.47
C ARG A 62 9.95 -13.72 2.69
N GLU A 63 11.05 -14.41 2.48
CA GLU A 63 12.01 -14.70 3.54
C GLU A 63 12.55 -13.40 4.15
N GLY A 64 12.45 -13.28 5.48
CA GLY A 64 12.85 -12.07 6.22
C GLY A 64 11.77 -10.99 6.36
N ALA A 65 10.59 -11.19 5.75
CA ALA A 65 9.45 -10.31 5.96
C ALA A 65 8.96 -10.36 7.42
N PRO A 66 8.31 -9.30 7.93
CA PRO A 66 7.68 -9.31 9.24
C PRO A 66 6.72 -10.50 9.39
N SER A 67 6.75 -11.17 10.54
CA SER A 67 5.83 -12.27 10.82
C SER A 67 4.39 -11.77 10.74
N THR A 68 3.59 -12.40 9.88
CA THR A 68 2.17 -12.10 9.74
C THR A 68 1.33 -13.30 10.21
N PRO A 69 0.13 -13.07 10.78
CA PRO A 69 -0.76 -14.16 11.16
C PRO A 69 -1.42 -14.84 9.94
N TYR A 70 -1.24 -14.29 8.75
CA TYR A 70 -1.84 -14.80 7.52
C TYR A 70 -0.77 -15.40 6.58
N PRO A 71 -0.99 -16.61 6.02
CA PRO A 71 -0.06 -17.21 5.05
C PRO A 71 -0.07 -16.50 3.69
N VAL A 72 -1.14 -15.76 3.42
CA VAL A 72 -1.34 -14.91 2.24
C VAL A 72 -1.83 -13.56 2.76
N VAL A 73 -1.52 -12.48 2.06
CA VAL A 73 -1.98 -11.13 2.39
C VAL A 73 -2.51 -10.44 1.12
N SER A 74 -3.16 -9.29 1.30
CA SER A 74 -3.48 -8.39 0.19
C SER A 74 -2.61 -7.15 0.23
N VAL A 75 -1.82 -6.94 -0.81
CA VAL A 75 -0.98 -5.75 -0.97
C VAL A 75 -1.71 -4.74 -1.85
N TRP A 76 -1.95 -3.58 -1.29
CA TRP A 76 -2.59 -2.45 -1.94
C TRP A 76 -1.50 -1.55 -2.51
N VAL A 77 -1.58 -1.25 -3.81
CA VAL A 77 -0.57 -0.47 -4.54
C VAL A 77 -1.24 0.68 -5.27
N LEU A 78 -0.77 1.89 -5.01
CA LEU A 78 -1.17 3.11 -5.71
C LEU A 78 0.05 3.64 -6.46
N ASP A 79 -0.05 3.64 -7.79
CA ASP A 79 0.98 4.19 -8.68
C ASP A 79 0.76 5.69 -8.88
N LYS A 80 1.67 6.52 -8.33
CA LYS A 80 1.58 7.99 -8.42
C LYS A 80 1.80 8.49 -9.85
N ARG A 81 2.56 7.77 -10.68
CA ARG A 81 2.79 8.15 -12.08
C ARG A 81 1.51 7.97 -12.88
N ALA A 82 0.88 6.80 -12.75
CA ALA A 82 -0.40 6.53 -13.39
C ALA A 82 -1.49 7.52 -12.93
N LEU A 83 -1.50 7.87 -11.64
CA LEU A 83 -2.39 8.89 -11.09
C LEU A 83 -2.14 10.26 -11.72
N SER A 84 -0.88 10.69 -11.84
CA SER A 84 -0.53 11.99 -12.42
C SER A 84 -0.86 12.07 -13.92
N GLU A 85 -0.69 10.98 -14.66
CA GLU A 85 -1.11 10.86 -16.06
C GLU A 85 -2.63 10.92 -16.20
N ALA A 86 -3.37 10.26 -15.31
CA ALA A 86 -4.83 10.33 -15.27
C ALA A 86 -5.32 11.75 -14.94
N ARG A 87 -4.69 12.42 -13.95
CA ARG A 87 -4.94 13.83 -13.62
C ARG A 87 -4.75 14.72 -14.84
N ASN A 88 -3.63 14.58 -15.55
CA ASN A 88 -3.32 15.38 -16.74
C ASN A 88 -4.37 15.18 -17.83
N ARG A 89 -4.78 13.93 -18.10
CA ARG A 89 -5.82 13.63 -19.09
C ARG A 89 -7.18 14.20 -18.71
N ALA A 90 -7.49 14.24 -17.41
CA ALA A 90 -8.73 14.80 -16.89
C ALA A 90 -8.71 16.34 -16.75
N GLY A 91 -7.59 17.02 -17.06
CA GLY A 91 -7.47 18.47 -16.89
C GLY A 91 -7.52 18.95 -15.44
N LEU A 92 -7.22 18.05 -14.48
CA LEU A 92 -7.25 18.35 -13.05
C LEU A 92 -5.98 19.10 -12.62
N SER A 93 -6.11 19.94 -11.59
CA SER A 93 -4.96 20.67 -11.04
C SER A 93 -4.05 19.77 -10.22
N LYS A 94 -2.76 20.12 -10.13
CA LYS A 94 -1.81 19.44 -9.25
C LYS A 94 -2.26 19.48 -7.77
N ALA A 95 -2.86 20.58 -7.35
CA ALA A 95 -3.41 20.72 -5.99
C ALA A 95 -4.50 19.69 -5.67
N ALA A 96 -5.30 19.28 -6.66
CA ALA A 96 -6.29 18.22 -6.47
C ALA A 96 -5.64 16.84 -6.27
N GLU A 97 -4.55 16.55 -7.00
CA GLU A 97 -3.76 15.32 -6.78
C GLU A 97 -3.09 15.32 -5.41
N ASP A 98 -2.47 16.43 -5.00
CA ASP A 98 -1.82 16.54 -3.70
C ASP A 98 -2.85 16.34 -2.56
N ALA A 99 -4.02 16.97 -2.65
CA ALA A 99 -5.12 16.79 -1.69
C ALA A 99 -5.63 15.35 -1.63
N PHE A 100 -5.71 14.67 -2.79
CA PHE A 100 -6.08 13.26 -2.85
C PHE A 100 -5.05 12.37 -2.15
N LEU A 101 -3.75 12.61 -2.39
CA LEU A 101 -2.68 11.85 -1.73
C LEU A 101 -2.66 12.10 -0.21
N ASP A 102 -2.96 13.32 0.24
CA ASP A 102 -3.08 13.64 1.67
C ASP A 102 -4.26 12.91 2.34
N LEU A 103 -5.41 12.84 1.66
CA LEU A 103 -6.55 12.04 2.12
C LEU A 103 -6.16 10.57 2.26
N VAL A 104 -5.48 10.02 1.24
CA VAL A 104 -5.01 8.63 1.25
C VAL A 104 -4.08 8.35 2.44
N ARG A 105 -3.13 9.24 2.73
CA ARG A 105 -2.24 9.11 3.90
C ARG A 105 -3.02 9.14 5.22
N ALA A 106 -3.96 10.07 5.34
CA ALA A 106 -4.78 10.22 6.55
C ALA A 106 -5.62 8.97 6.81
N ASP A 107 -6.25 8.43 5.77
CA ASP A 107 -7.11 7.24 5.88
C ASP A 107 -6.31 5.98 6.21
N ALA A 108 -5.16 5.77 5.56
CA ALA A 108 -4.29 4.64 5.89
C ALA A 108 -3.78 4.71 7.34
N THR A 109 -3.43 5.91 7.82
CA THR A 109 -2.99 6.12 9.21
C THR A 109 -4.11 5.81 10.22
N ARG A 110 -5.35 6.17 9.90
CA ARG A 110 -6.53 5.84 10.72
C ARG A 110 -6.81 4.34 10.71
N LEU A 111 -6.75 3.71 9.54
CA LEU A 111 -7.06 2.29 9.36
C LEU A 111 -6.14 1.39 10.20
N VAL A 112 -4.85 1.73 10.31
CA VAL A 112 -3.88 1.01 11.16
C VAL A 112 -4.30 0.98 12.64
N ARG A 113 -5.05 1.97 13.12
CA ARG A 113 -5.47 2.09 14.51
C ARG A 113 -6.82 1.42 14.81
N LEU A 114 -7.57 1.03 13.79
CA LEU A 114 -8.86 0.37 13.96
C LEU A 114 -8.66 -1.13 14.23
N ARG A 115 -9.42 -1.66 15.20
CA ARG A 115 -9.41 -3.08 15.59
C ARG A 115 -10.86 -3.53 15.78
N HIS A 116 -11.48 -3.99 14.70
CA HIS A 116 -12.86 -4.43 14.70
C HIS A 116 -13.05 -5.55 13.67
N PRO A 117 -13.82 -6.62 13.96
CA PRO A 117 -14.00 -7.73 13.02
C PRO A 117 -14.61 -7.35 11.66
N GLY A 118 -15.40 -6.27 11.62
CA GLY A 118 -15.97 -5.71 10.39
C GLY A 118 -15.10 -4.65 9.69
N VAL A 119 -13.87 -4.44 10.15
CA VAL A 119 -12.94 -3.47 9.55
C VAL A 119 -11.67 -4.21 9.16
N LEU A 120 -11.25 -4.00 7.92
CA LEU A 120 -10.07 -4.63 7.35
C LEU A 120 -8.83 -4.41 8.23
N HIS A 121 -8.18 -5.50 8.63
CA HIS A 121 -6.98 -5.43 9.44
C HIS A 121 -5.73 -5.13 8.59
N VAL A 122 -5.04 -4.03 8.92
CA VAL A 122 -3.77 -3.67 8.29
C VAL A 122 -2.62 -4.44 8.94
N VAL A 123 -1.99 -5.30 8.14
CA VAL A 123 -0.84 -6.14 8.53
C VAL A 123 0.46 -5.34 8.47
N GLN A 124 0.61 -4.51 7.44
CA GLN A 124 1.74 -3.60 7.30
C GLN A 124 1.24 -2.22 6.90
N ALA A 125 1.64 -1.21 7.69
CA ALA A 125 1.23 0.18 7.48
C ALA A 125 1.68 0.71 6.12
N LEU A 126 1.03 1.79 5.71
CA LEU A 126 1.35 2.51 4.48
C LEU A 126 2.78 3.02 4.48
N ASP A 127 3.48 2.69 3.40
CA ASP A 127 4.78 3.21 3.08
C ASP A 127 4.75 3.82 1.68
N GLU A 128 5.45 4.94 1.49
CA GLU A 128 5.41 5.68 0.24
C GLU A 128 6.79 6.06 -0.26
N THR A 129 6.91 6.08 -1.58
CA THR A 129 8.06 6.58 -2.33
C THR A 129 7.61 7.70 -3.25
N LYS A 130 8.53 8.26 -4.04
CA LYS A 130 8.19 9.22 -5.11
C LYS A 130 7.30 8.60 -6.20
N ALA A 131 7.41 7.28 -6.42
CA ALA A 131 6.72 6.60 -7.52
C ALA A 131 5.41 5.93 -7.10
N ALA A 132 5.33 5.40 -5.88
CA ALA A 132 4.18 4.60 -5.45
C ALA A 132 3.92 4.70 -3.95
N MET A 133 2.71 4.30 -3.53
CA MET A 133 2.34 4.05 -2.15
C MET A 133 1.87 2.60 -2.02
N ALA A 134 2.24 1.92 -0.94
CA ALA A 134 1.75 0.58 -0.69
C ALA A 134 1.47 0.31 0.78
N MET A 135 0.52 -0.57 1.05
CA MET A 135 0.23 -1.12 2.38
C MET A 135 -0.18 -2.59 2.23
N ALA A 136 -0.09 -3.37 3.32
CA ALA A 136 -0.54 -4.77 3.32
C ALA A 136 -1.64 -4.99 4.35
N THR A 137 -2.65 -5.77 3.98
CA THR A 137 -3.80 -6.10 4.82
C THR A 137 -3.99 -7.60 4.89
N GLU A 138 -4.92 -8.05 5.72
CA GLU A 138 -5.42 -9.41 5.63
C GLU A 138 -5.94 -9.74 4.22
N PRO A 139 -6.03 -11.05 3.86
CA PRO A 139 -6.56 -11.47 2.57
C PRO A 139 -7.92 -10.86 2.25
N VAL A 140 -8.01 -10.21 1.11
CA VAL A 140 -9.25 -9.71 0.53
C VAL A 140 -9.55 -10.50 -0.73
N PHE A 141 -10.81 -10.92 -0.85
CA PHE A 141 -11.31 -11.57 -2.06
C PHE A 141 -11.43 -10.59 -3.22
N ALA A 142 -12.25 -9.55 -3.06
CA ALA A 142 -12.47 -8.49 -4.04
C ALA A 142 -13.05 -7.25 -3.37
N SER A 143 -13.08 -6.12 -4.08
CA SER A 143 -13.89 -4.98 -3.66
C SER A 143 -15.33 -5.14 -4.18
N VAL A 144 -16.29 -4.54 -3.47
CA VAL A 144 -17.70 -4.52 -3.89
C VAL A 144 -17.86 -3.89 -5.28
N ALA A 145 -17.06 -2.87 -5.60
CA ALA A 145 -17.08 -2.27 -6.93
C ALA A 145 -16.68 -3.29 -8.01
N ASN A 146 -15.67 -4.13 -7.76
CA ASN A 146 -15.27 -5.16 -8.72
C ASN A 146 -16.29 -6.29 -8.84
N THR A 147 -16.94 -6.69 -7.74
CA THR A 147 -18.03 -7.71 -7.80
C THR A 147 -19.24 -7.20 -8.57
N LEU A 148 -19.48 -5.89 -8.56
CA LEU A 148 -20.49 -5.22 -9.38
C LEU A 148 -20.06 -4.96 -10.84
N GLY A 149 -18.85 -5.38 -11.22
CA GLY A 149 -18.35 -5.26 -12.60
C GLY A 149 -17.56 -3.99 -12.92
N CYS A 150 -17.31 -3.11 -11.94
CA CYS A 150 -16.43 -1.95 -12.14
C CYS A 150 -14.96 -2.41 -12.10
N LEU A 151 -14.31 -2.50 -13.26
CA LEU A 151 -12.99 -3.12 -13.43
C LEU A 151 -11.94 -2.17 -14.02
N ASP A 152 -12.17 -0.86 -13.95
CA ASP A 152 -11.36 0.18 -14.64
C ASP A 152 -9.86 0.15 -14.31
N ASN A 153 -9.48 -0.34 -13.13
CA ASN A 153 -8.09 -0.48 -12.70
C ASN A 153 -7.69 -1.95 -12.43
N VAL A 154 -8.36 -2.90 -13.10
CA VAL A 154 -8.07 -4.34 -13.02
C VAL A 154 -7.54 -4.80 -14.38
N GLY A 155 -6.24 -5.09 -14.47
CA GLY A 155 -5.60 -5.41 -15.76
C GLY A 155 -6.07 -6.75 -16.32
N LYS A 156 -6.10 -7.79 -15.48
CA LYS A 156 -6.60 -9.12 -15.83
C LYS A 156 -7.64 -9.52 -14.80
N VAL A 157 -8.89 -9.64 -15.23
CA VAL A 157 -10.01 -10.00 -14.36
C VAL A 157 -9.74 -11.39 -13.72
N PRO A 158 -9.72 -11.49 -12.39
CA PRO A 158 -9.63 -12.75 -11.65
C PRO A 158 -10.65 -13.77 -12.14
N LYS A 159 -10.29 -15.05 -12.09
CA LYS A 159 -11.22 -16.12 -12.51
C LYS A 159 -12.43 -16.18 -11.58
N GLU A 160 -12.20 -15.86 -10.31
CA GLU A 160 -13.18 -15.84 -9.24
C GLU A 160 -14.23 -14.75 -9.41
N LEU A 161 -13.88 -13.65 -10.10
CA LEU A 161 -14.82 -12.58 -10.46
C LEU A 161 -15.54 -12.84 -11.79
N LYS A 162 -15.02 -13.74 -12.63
CA LYS A 162 -15.65 -14.07 -13.92
C LYS A 162 -16.85 -14.98 -13.69
N GLY A 163 -18.06 -14.45 -13.94
CA GLY A 163 -19.30 -15.20 -13.79
C GLY A 163 -19.77 -15.30 -12.34
N MET A 164 -19.25 -14.44 -11.45
CA MET A 164 -19.80 -14.30 -10.10
C MET A 164 -21.20 -13.65 -10.21
N GLU A 165 -22.22 -14.36 -9.75
CA GLU A 165 -23.58 -13.84 -9.59
C GLU A 165 -23.84 -13.62 -8.11
N MET A 166 -24.26 -12.41 -7.73
CA MET A 166 -24.64 -12.12 -6.36
C MET A 166 -26.03 -12.69 -6.06
N GLY A 167 -26.17 -13.31 -4.90
CA GLY A 167 -27.46 -13.83 -4.43
C GLY A 167 -28.47 -12.71 -4.16
N LEU A 168 -29.77 -13.01 -4.20
CA LEU A 168 -30.83 -12.03 -3.91
C LEU A 168 -30.72 -11.36 -2.54
N LEU A 169 -30.06 -12.01 -1.57
CA LEU A 169 -29.78 -11.46 -0.24
C LEU A 169 -28.60 -10.47 -0.25
N GLU A 170 -27.65 -10.63 -1.17
CA GLU A 170 -26.49 -9.75 -1.33
C GLU A 170 -26.84 -8.47 -2.09
N ILE A 171 -27.88 -8.52 -2.94
CA ILE A 171 -28.37 -7.39 -3.74
C ILE A 171 -29.34 -6.48 -2.96
N LYS A 172 -29.95 -6.98 -1.86
CA LYS A 172 -31.07 -6.30 -1.19
C LYS A 172 -30.68 -5.15 -0.26
N HIS A 173 -29.39 -4.86 -0.10
CA HIS A 173 -28.89 -3.81 0.81
C HIS A 173 -27.89 -2.89 0.11
#